data_AF-A0AAE0TF33-F1
#
_entry.id   AF-A0AAE0TF33-F1
#
_cell.length_a   1.000
_cell.length_b   1.000
_cell.length_c   1.000
_cell.angle_alpha   90.00
_cell.angle_beta   90.00
_cell.angle_gamma   90.00
#
_symmetry.space_group_name_H-M   'P 1'
#
loop_
_entity.id
_entity.type
_entity.pdbx_description
1 polymer ?
#
loop_
_entity_poly.entity_id
_entity_poly.type
_entity_poly.pdbx_seq_one_letter_code
_entity_poly.pdbx_strand_id
1 'polypeptide(L)'
;MFAIIDAVNCMTFESDLIADGSRTYCLPTVPSKQKDLKCITTDTMAAVLRGDYSGILRNCTIIDCRYPYEFEGGHIKGAVNLYTKEMMQQFLLQSLGQTYDTQRRVLIFHCEFSLERGPTM
;
A
#
# COMPACT_ATOMS: atom_id res chain seq x y z
N MET A 1 7.33 -22.45 27.27
CA MET A 1 8.57 -21.75 26.86
C MET A 1 8.97 -22.03 25.40
N PHE A 2 8.33 -22.97 24.68
CA PHE A 2 8.62 -23.25 23.26
C PHE A 2 7.82 -22.40 22.27
N ALA A 3 6.57 -22.01 22.58
CA ALA A 3 5.74 -21.20 21.67
C ALA A 3 6.24 -19.77 21.41
N ILE A 4 7.09 -19.22 22.30
CA ILE A 4 7.63 -17.87 22.16
C ILE A 4 8.79 -17.86 21.14
N ILE A 5 9.55 -18.96 21.06
CA ILE A 5 10.70 -19.08 20.14
C ILE A 5 10.21 -19.23 18.69
N ASP A 6 9.10 -19.93 18.46
CA ASP A 6 8.49 -20.05 17.13
C ASP A 6 7.93 -18.70 16.64
N ALA A 7 7.31 -17.91 17.52
CA ALA A 7 6.84 -16.57 17.17
C ALA A 7 7.99 -15.60 16.84
N VAL A 8 9.11 -15.69 17.58
CA VAL A 8 10.31 -14.87 17.34
C VAL A 8 11.05 -15.34 16.07
N ASN A 9 11.04 -16.63 15.75
CA ASN A 9 11.65 -17.15 14.53
C ASN A 9 10.80 -16.93 13.26
N CYS A 10 9.46 -16.88 13.36
CA CYS A 10 8.62 -16.41 12.25
C CYS A 10 8.92 -14.94 11.89
N MET A 11 9.23 -14.11 12.89
CA MET A 11 9.60 -12.70 12.66
C MET A 11 10.98 -12.53 12.00
N THR A 12 11.87 -13.52 12.05
CA THR A 12 13.23 -13.40 11.51
C THR A 12 13.38 -13.86 10.06
N PHE A 13 12.36 -14.53 9.47
CA PHE A 13 12.44 -15.05 8.10
C PHE A 13 11.25 -14.78 7.17
N GLU A 14 10.08 -14.35 7.65
CA GLU A 14 8.96 -14.02 6.75
C GLU A 14 8.78 -12.51 6.60
N SER A 15 9.56 -11.94 5.69
CA SER A 15 9.44 -10.52 5.32
C SER A 15 8.14 -10.16 4.58
N ASP A 16 7.21 -11.11 4.40
CA ASP A 16 6.05 -10.98 3.51
C ASP A 16 4.71 -10.85 4.25
N LEU A 17 4.73 -10.61 5.56
CA LEU A 17 3.54 -10.34 6.36
C LEU A 17 3.13 -8.86 6.29
N ILE A 18 1.82 -8.60 6.31
CA ILE A 18 1.27 -7.25 6.45
C ILE A 18 1.48 -6.72 7.87
N ALA A 19 1.31 -5.41 8.09
CA ALA A 19 1.67 -4.72 9.33
C ALA A 19 1.05 -5.28 10.62
N ASP A 20 -0.13 -5.91 10.56
CA ASP A 20 -0.81 -6.52 11.71
C ASP A 20 -0.39 -8.00 11.95
N GLY A 21 0.50 -8.55 11.12
CA GLY A 21 0.98 -9.93 11.19
C GLY A 21 -0.07 -10.99 10.85
N SER A 22 -1.29 -10.60 10.45
CA SER A 22 -2.40 -11.54 10.29
C SER A 22 -2.35 -12.34 8.98
N ARG A 23 -1.72 -11.79 7.94
CA ARG A 23 -1.73 -12.32 6.58
C ARG A 23 -0.47 -11.92 5.82
N THR A 24 -0.17 -12.65 4.75
CA THR A 24 0.86 -12.25 3.78
C THR A 24 0.37 -11.15 2.83
N TYR A 25 1.26 -10.42 2.17
CA TYR A 25 0.90 -9.47 1.10
C TYR A 25 0.12 -10.18 -0.03
N CYS A 26 -0.90 -9.52 -0.57
CA CYS A 26 -1.72 -10.07 -1.67
C CYS A 26 -1.17 -9.73 -3.07
N LEU A 27 -0.30 -8.74 -3.16
CA LEU A 27 0.32 -8.31 -4.41
C LEU A 27 1.77 -8.78 -4.44
N PRO A 28 2.31 -9.17 -5.62
CA PRO A 28 3.73 -9.43 -5.78
C PRO A 28 4.55 -8.18 -5.42
N THR A 29 5.48 -8.32 -4.48
CA THR A 29 6.34 -7.22 -4.03
C THR A 29 7.77 -7.37 -4.53
N VAL A 30 8.46 -6.25 -4.70
CA VAL A 30 9.89 -6.18 -5.04
C VAL A 30 10.65 -5.44 -3.93
N PRO A 31 11.94 -5.77 -3.70
CA PRO A 31 12.76 -5.06 -2.73
C PRO A 31 12.80 -3.56 -3.05
N SER A 32 12.56 -2.73 -2.03
CA SER A 32 12.71 -1.28 -2.16
C SER A 32 14.02 -0.80 -1.52
N LYS A 33 14.44 0.43 -1.83
CA LYS A 33 15.58 1.07 -1.16
C LYS A 33 15.34 1.24 0.35
N GLN A 34 14.09 1.34 0.78
CA GLN A 34 13.71 1.39 2.19
C GLN A 34 13.25 0.02 2.67
N LYS A 35 13.98 -0.54 3.64
CA LYS A 35 13.78 -1.92 4.11
C LYS A 35 12.37 -2.20 4.64
N ASP A 36 11.73 -1.17 5.17
CA ASP A 36 10.43 -1.29 5.84
C ASP A 36 9.24 -1.08 4.89
N LEU A 37 9.50 -0.74 3.62
CA LEU A 37 8.46 -0.52 2.61
C LEU A 37 8.51 -1.58 1.52
N LYS A 38 7.31 -2.01 1.10
CA LYS A 38 7.12 -2.91 -0.03
C LYS A 38 6.77 -2.12 -1.28
N CYS A 39 7.50 -2.38 -2.36
CA CYS A 39 7.21 -1.82 -3.67
C CYS A 39 6.54 -2.86 -4.56
N ILE A 40 5.79 -2.40 -5.56
CA ILE A 40 5.25 -3.22 -6.64
C ILE A 40 5.83 -2.73 -7.97
N THR A 41 5.85 -3.60 -8.98
CA THR A 41 6.24 -3.19 -10.33
C THR A 41 5.08 -2.44 -11.02
N THR A 42 5.42 -1.72 -12.10
CA THR A 42 4.43 -1.11 -12.98
C THR A 42 3.51 -2.15 -13.62
N ASP A 43 4.01 -3.35 -13.92
CA ASP A 43 3.20 -4.45 -14.45
C ASP A 43 2.14 -4.92 -13.45
N THR A 44 2.52 -5.07 -12.17
CA THR A 44 1.58 -5.38 -11.10
C THR A 44 0.53 -4.28 -10.96
N MET A 45 0.94 -3.01 -11.02
CA MET A 45 0.01 -1.88 -10.98
C MET A 45 -0.96 -1.90 -12.16
N ALA A 46 -0.49 -2.18 -13.38
CA ALA A 46 -1.34 -2.31 -14.55
C ALA A 46 -2.33 -3.48 -14.43
N ALA A 47 -1.91 -4.61 -13.86
CA ALA A 47 -2.78 -5.75 -13.58
C ALA A 47 -3.87 -5.43 -12.55
N VAL A 48 -3.52 -4.67 -11.49
CA VAL A 48 -4.50 -4.16 -10.52
C VAL A 48 -5.53 -3.26 -11.21
N LEU A 49 -5.10 -2.35 -12.07
CA LEU A 49 -5.98 -1.44 -12.81
C LEU A 49 -6.90 -2.14 -13.81
N ARG A 50 -6.47 -3.26 -14.40
CA ARG A 50 -7.31 -4.09 -15.28
C ARG A 50 -8.34 -4.92 -14.52
N GLY A 51 -8.22 -5.02 -13.19
CA GLY A 51 -9.12 -5.81 -12.36
C GLY A 51 -8.70 -7.27 -12.21
N ASP A 52 -7.47 -7.64 -12.59
CA ASP A 52 -6.94 -9.01 -12.51
C ASP A 52 -6.95 -9.54 -11.05
N TYR A 53 -6.99 -8.64 -10.06
CA TYR A 53 -7.02 -8.94 -8.61
C TYR A 53 -8.41 -8.77 -7.96
N SER A 54 -9.47 -8.52 -8.72
CA SER A 54 -10.84 -8.28 -8.20
C SER A 54 -11.41 -9.43 -7.35
N GLY A 55 -10.96 -10.66 -7.54
CA GLY A 55 -11.35 -11.80 -6.70
C GLY A 55 -10.71 -11.81 -5.30
N ILE A 56 -9.64 -11.01 -5.09
CA ILE A 56 -8.86 -10.98 -3.85
C ILE A 56 -8.98 -9.62 -3.15
N LEU A 57 -9.01 -8.54 -3.95
CA LEU A 57 -9.11 -7.16 -3.49
C LEU A 57 -10.56 -6.69 -3.52
N ARG A 58 -11.06 -6.21 -2.38
CA ARG A 58 -12.34 -5.49 -2.35
C ARG A 58 -12.18 -4.09 -2.90
N ASN A 59 -11.09 -3.43 -2.51
CA ASN A 59 -10.81 -2.08 -2.94
C ASN A 59 -9.30 -1.84 -2.99
N CYS A 60 -8.88 -1.10 -4.01
CA CYS A 60 -7.52 -0.62 -4.16
C CYS A 60 -7.59 0.89 -4.37
N THR A 61 -7.07 1.66 -3.42
CA THR A 61 -6.97 3.11 -3.55
C THR A 61 -5.56 3.48 -3.98
N ILE A 62 -5.46 4.22 -5.07
CA ILE A 62 -4.20 4.75 -5.58
C ILE A 62 -4.06 6.17 -5.04
N ILE A 63 -2.95 6.44 -4.36
CA ILE A 63 -2.65 7.71 -3.73
C ILE A 63 -1.50 8.35 -4.48
N ASP A 64 -1.79 9.48 -5.14
CA ASP A 64 -0.79 10.30 -5.82
C ASP A 64 -0.32 11.40 -4.87
N CYS A 65 0.92 11.30 -4.41
CA CYS A 65 1.52 12.22 -3.46
C CYS A 65 2.19 13.45 -4.11
N ARG A 66 2.07 13.62 -5.44
CA ARG A 66 2.62 14.77 -6.18
C ARG A 66 1.85 16.05 -5.91
N TYR A 67 2.41 17.19 -6.29
CA TYR A 67 1.69 18.47 -6.17
C TYR A 67 0.45 18.50 -7.07
N PRO A 68 -0.60 19.27 -6.70
CA PRO A 68 -1.84 19.33 -7.47
C PRO A 68 -1.65 19.64 -8.96
N TYR A 69 -0.73 20.56 -9.30
CA TYR A 69 -0.46 20.89 -10.70
C TYR A 69 0.10 19.72 -11.52
N GLU A 70 0.87 18.82 -10.90
CA GLU A 70 1.39 17.61 -11.56
C GLU A 70 0.29 16.56 -11.75
N PHE A 71 -0.61 16.46 -10.76
CA PHE A 71 -1.76 15.57 -10.81
C PHE A 71 -2.75 16.03 -11.89
N GLU A 72 -3.06 17.32 -11.94
CA GLU A 72 -3.91 17.95 -12.95
C GLU A 72 -3.32 17.83 -14.36
N GLY A 73 -2.00 17.90 -14.48
CA GLY A 73 -1.29 17.68 -15.74
C GLY A 73 -1.35 16.24 -16.27
N GLY A 74 -1.77 15.28 -15.43
CA GLY A 74 -1.96 13.88 -15.80
C GLY A 74 -1.67 12.94 -14.64
N HIS A 75 -2.58 12.02 -14.36
CA HIS A 75 -2.48 11.07 -13.25
C HIS A 75 -3.09 9.71 -13.62
N ILE A 76 -2.83 8.71 -12.77
CA ILE A 76 -3.39 7.37 -12.94
C ILE A 76 -4.90 7.44 -12.74
N LYS A 77 -5.67 6.83 -13.65
CA LYS A 77 -7.14 6.84 -13.59
C LYS A 77 -7.64 6.31 -12.24
N GLY A 78 -8.44 7.11 -11.55
CA GLY A 78 -9.01 6.75 -10.25
C GLY A 78 -8.10 7.00 -9.05
N ALA A 79 -6.92 7.60 -9.25
CA ALA A 79 -6.06 8.03 -8.16
C ALA A 79 -6.65 9.22 -7.40
N VAL A 80 -6.36 9.29 -6.10
CA VAL A 80 -6.69 10.40 -5.21
C VAL A 80 -5.42 11.18 -4.94
N ASN A 81 -5.46 12.50 -5.12
CA ASN A 81 -4.32 13.36 -4.82
C ASN A 81 -4.28 13.71 -3.32
N LEU A 82 -3.33 13.14 -2.59
CA LEU A 82 -3.07 13.45 -1.18
C LEU A 82 -1.62 13.93 -1.06
N TYR A 83 -1.41 15.24 -1.15
CA TYR A 83 -0.08 15.82 -1.25
C TYR A 83 0.47 16.38 0.07
N THR A 84 -0.32 16.38 1.14
CA THR A 84 0.08 16.75 2.51
C THR A 84 -0.25 15.65 3.52
N LYS A 85 0.50 15.63 4.63
CA LYS A 85 0.31 14.66 5.71
C LYS A 85 -1.05 14.81 6.38
N GLU A 86 -1.53 16.04 6.52
CA GLU A 86 -2.83 16.36 7.12
C GLU A 86 -3.97 15.77 6.29
N MET A 87 -3.90 15.88 4.96
CA MET A 87 -4.87 15.28 4.05
C MET A 87 -4.86 13.75 4.16
N MET A 88 -3.68 13.14 4.27
CA MET A 88 -3.58 11.70 4.47
C MET A 88 -4.18 11.26 5.79
N GLN A 89 -3.85 11.93 6.89
CA GLN A 89 -4.40 11.62 8.21
C GLN A 89 -5.92 11.71 8.19
N GLN A 90 -6.48 12.77 7.61
CA GLN A 90 -7.92 12.93 7.46
C GLN A 90 -8.54 11.81 6.61
N PHE A 91 -7.90 11.43 5.50
CA PHE A 91 -8.35 10.35 4.64
C PHE A 91 -8.35 8.99 5.35
N LEU A 92 -7.30 8.69 6.11
CA LEU A 92 -7.19 7.46 6.90
C LEU A 92 -8.25 7.42 8.01
N LEU A 93 -8.42 8.52 8.75
CA LEU A 93 -9.43 8.62 9.81
C LEU A 93 -10.86 8.41 9.27
N GLN A 94 -11.17 8.95 8.10
CA GLN A 94 -12.46 8.70 7.42
C GLN A 94 -12.60 7.24 6.97
N SER A 95 -11.50 6.59 6.57
CA SER A 95 -11.47 5.21 6.08
C SER A 95 -11.55 4.16 7.20
N LEU A 96 -11.12 4.51 8.42
CA LEU A 96 -11.14 3.66 9.62
C LEU A 96 -12.56 3.44 10.18
N GLY A 97 -13.53 4.26 9.80
CA GLY A 97 -14.94 4.07 10.17
C GLY A 97 -15.65 2.94 9.42
N GLN A 98 -15.02 2.34 8.41
CA GLN A 98 -15.61 1.25 7.63
C GLN A 98 -15.19 -0.11 8.19
N THR A 99 -16.19 -0.89 8.56
CA THR A 99 -16.19 -2.17 9.28
C THR A 99 -15.16 -3.22 8.83
N TYR A 100 -14.85 -4.11 9.77
CA TYR A 100 -14.08 -5.36 9.64
C TYR A 100 -14.69 -6.27 8.57
N ASP A 101 -14.34 -6.03 7.32
CA ASP A 101 -14.61 -6.97 6.25
C ASP A 101 -13.42 -7.93 6.09
N THR A 102 -13.74 -9.19 5.78
CA THR A 102 -12.76 -10.23 5.51
C THR A 102 -11.93 -9.96 4.24
N GLN A 103 -12.42 -9.08 3.37
CA GLN A 103 -11.79 -8.75 2.09
C GLN A 103 -10.72 -7.65 2.23
N ARG A 104 -9.65 -7.78 1.43
CA ARG A 104 -8.45 -6.96 1.56
C ARG A 104 -8.66 -5.57 0.93
N ARG A 105 -8.32 -4.52 1.68
CA ARG A 105 -8.18 -3.15 1.20
C ARG A 105 -6.70 -2.84 1.03
N VAL A 106 -6.31 -2.32 -0.12
CA VAL A 106 -4.92 -1.98 -0.43
C VAL A 106 -4.81 -0.48 -0.74
N LEU A 107 -3.79 0.15 -0.18
CA LEU A 107 -3.39 1.52 -0.51
C LEU A 107 -2.06 1.45 -1.28
N ILE A 108 -2.01 2.07 -2.45
CA ILE A 108 -0.80 2.14 -3.28
C ILE A 108 -0.39 3.60 -3.37
N PHE A 109 0.76 3.94 -2.78
CA PHE A 109 1.33 5.29 -2.85
C PHE A 109 2.30 5.40 -4.02
N HIS A 110 2.25 6.51 -4.76
CA HIS A 110 3.27 6.84 -5.75
C HIS A 110 3.61 8.33 -5.74
N CYS A 111 4.85 8.67 -6.10
CA CYS A 111 5.26 10.04 -6.41
C CYS A 111 6.18 10.03 -7.65
N GLU A 112 6.70 11.19 -8.06
CA GLU A 112 7.46 11.36 -9.31
C GLU A 112 8.61 10.34 -9.49
N PHE A 113 9.32 10.02 -8.40
CA PHE A 113 10.37 8.99 -8.39
C PHE A 113 10.19 7.91 -7.31
N SER A 114 9.15 8.00 -6.48
CA SER A 114 8.95 7.14 -5.30
C SER A 114 10.16 7.05 -4.35
N LEU A 115 11.00 8.10 -4.28
CA LEU A 115 12.25 8.13 -3.50
C LEU A 115 12.17 8.93 -2.19
N GLU A 116 11.36 9.98 -2.14
CA GLU A 116 11.31 10.86 -0.96
C GLU A 116 9.89 11.08 -0.45
N ARG A 117 8.99 11.65 -1.26
CA ARG A 117 7.64 12.01 -0.81
C ARG A 117 6.73 10.80 -0.58
N GLY A 118 6.67 9.85 -1.50
CA GLY A 118 5.87 8.62 -1.33
C GLY A 118 6.26 7.81 -0.09
N PRO A 119 7.57 7.60 0.17
CA PRO A 119 8.01 6.86 1.35
C PRO A 119 7.91 7.59 2.70
N THR A 120 7.90 8.93 2.71
CA THR A 120 7.75 9.75 3.95
C THR A 120 6.31 10.11 4.28
N MET A 121 5.38 9.73 3.41
CA MET A 121 3.94 9.96 3.51
C MET A 121 3.28 8.77 4.19
#